data_AF-A0A6V7K7B5-F1
#
_entry.id   AF-A0A6V7K7B5-F1
#
_cell.length_a   1.000
_cell.length_b   1.000
_cell.length_c   1.000
_cell.angle_alpha   90.00
_cell.angle_beta   90.00
_cell.angle_gamma   90.00
#
_symmetry.space_group_name_H-M   'P 1'
#
loop_
_entity.id
_entity.type
_entity.pdbx_description
1 polymer ?
#
loop_
_entity_poly.entity_id
_entity_poly.type
_entity_poly.pdbx_seq_one_letter_code
_entity_poly.pdbx_strand_id
1 'polypeptide(L)'
;ILRKNPPGTSIIRQVFQHYVIPGTKVLLEPGAKVLIPVYAIHRDSDYYPNPDIFDPERFSEEAKRTRHSMAYLPFGDGPKNCI
;
A
#
# COMPACT_ATOMS: atom_id res chain seq x y z
N ILE A 1 11.92 -9.37 3.30
CA ILE A 1 12.19 -9.60 1.86
C ILE A 1 11.05 -9.05 1.00
N LEU A 2 9.81 -9.44 1.27
CA LEU A 2 8.61 -9.05 0.49
C LEU A 2 8.36 -7.54 0.39
N ARG A 3 8.78 -6.74 1.38
CA ARG A 3 8.75 -5.26 1.24
C ARG A 3 9.63 -4.78 0.08
N LYS A 4 10.92 -5.16 0.09
CA LYS A 4 11.89 -4.71 -0.91
C LYS A 4 11.61 -5.31 -2.28
N ASN A 5 11.30 -6.60 -2.31
CA ASN A 5 11.09 -7.34 -3.56
C ASN A 5 9.68 -7.97 -3.56
N PRO A 6 8.61 -7.16 -3.68
CA PRO A 6 7.26 -7.69 -3.69
C PRO A 6 6.99 -8.39 -5.03
N PRO A 7 6.43 -9.62 -5.03
CA PRO A 7 6.06 -10.29 -6.28
C PRO A 7 4.95 -9.55 -7.03
N GLY A 8 4.03 -8.90 -6.31
CA GLY A 8 3.05 -7.96 -6.85
C GLY A 8 3.47 -6.52 -6.58
N THR A 9 3.84 -5.77 -7.62
CA THR A 9 4.32 -4.38 -7.48
C THR A 9 3.20 -3.33 -7.44
N SER A 10 1.99 -3.72 -7.81
CA SER A 10 0.82 -2.84 -7.84
C SER A 10 -0.47 -3.62 -7.60
N ILE A 11 -1.47 -2.95 -7.04
CA ILE A 11 -2.83 -3.47 -6.90
C ILE A 11 -3.75 -2.57 -7.70
N ILE A 12 -4.68 -3.15 -8.47
CA ILE A 12 -5.70 -2.37 -9.19
C ILE A 12 -7.05 -2.52 -8.49
N ARG A 13 -7.72 -1.40 -8.30
CA ARG A 13 -9.11 -1.33 -7.83
C ARG A 13 -9.99 -0.73 -8.92
N GLN A 14 -11.23 -1.19 -9.00
CA GLN A 14 -12.24 -0.61 -9.88
C GLN A 14 -13.28 0.11 -9.03
N VAL A 15 -13.65 1.30 -9.48
CA VAL A 15 -14.65 2.14 -8.83
C VAL A 15 -16.03 1.67 -9.30
N PHE A 16 -16.92 1.36 -8.36
CA PHE A 16 -18.28 0.88 -8.66
C PHE A 16 -19.35 1.97 -8.52
N GLN A 17 -19.06 3.02 -7.76
CA GLN A 17 -19.94 4.15 -7.52
C GLN A 17 -19.08 5.41 -7.41
N HIS A 18 -19.66 6.57 -7.70
CA HIS A 18 -19.00 7.86 -7.55
C HIS A 18 -18.36 7.97 -6.16
N TYR A 19 -17.07 8.32 -6.13
CA TYR A 19 -16.31 8.38 -4.89
C TYR A 19 -15.33 9.56 -4.92
N VAL A 20 -15.45 10.46 -3.94
CA VAL A 20 -14.48 11.55 -3.76
C VAL A 20 -13.39 11.06 -2.83
N ILE A 21 -12.13 11.14 -3.26
CA ILE A 21 -10.99 10.75 -2.42
C ILE A 21 -10.92 11.70 -1.21
N PRO A 22 -11.01 11.18 0.04
CA PRO A 22 -11.00 12.00 1.24
C PRO A 22 -9.80 12.96 1.28
N GLY A 23 -10.04 14.22 1.68
CA GLY A 23 -9.01 15.25 1.75
C GLY A 23 -8.63 15.87 0.40
N THR A 24 -9.31 15.50 -0.70
CA THR A 24 -9.05 16.05 -2.04
C THR A 24 -10.35 16.48 -2.72
N LYS A 25 -10.24 17.09 -3.91
CA LYS A 25 -11.37 17.37 -4.82
C LYS A 25 -11.47 16.33 -5.96
N VAL A 26 -10.72 15.24 -5.88
CA VAL A 26 -10.65 14.23 -6.94
C VAL A 26 -11.89 13.34 -6.86
N LEU A 27 -12.76 13.47 -7.86
CA LEU A 27 -13.91 12.58 -8.06
C LEU A 27 -13.50 11.39 -8.92
N LEU A 28 -13.79 10.19 -8.44
CA LEU A 28 -13.62 8.95 -9.17
C LEU A 28 -14.97 8.50 -9.74
N GLU A 29 -15.01 8.37 -11.06
CA GLU A 29 -16.18 7.92 -11.81
C GLU A 29 -16.31 6.39 -11.78
N PRO A 30 -17.55 5.85 -11.77
CA PRO A 30 -17.77 4.41 -11.94
C PRO A 30 -17.07 3.86 -13.19
N GLY A 31 -16.42 2.71 -13.06
CA GLY A 31 -15.62 2.09 -14.11
C GLY A 31 -14.16 2.53 -14.16
N ALA A 32 -13.79 3.62 -13.49
CA ALA A 32 -12.39 4.03 -13.38
C ALA A 32 -11.54 2.97 -12.66
N LYS A 33 -10.30 2.81 -13.10
CA LYS A 33 -9.29 1.96 -12.46
C LYS A 33 -8.33 2.82 -11.65
N VAL A 34 -8.15 2.47 -10.38
CA VAL A 34 -7.18 3.09 -9.47
C VAL A 34 -6.03 2.12 -9.26
N LEU A 35 -4.82 2.57 -9.56
CA LEU A 35 -3.60 1.82 -9.31
C LEU A 35 -3.03 2.23 -7.95
N ILE A 36 -2.85 1.25 -7.07
CA ILE A 36 -2.16 1.39 -5.79
C ILE A 36 -0.70 0.95 -5.99
N PRO A 37 0.28 1.86 -5.92
CA PRO A 37 1.67 1.57 -6.25
C PRO A 37 2.40 0.93 -5.05
N VAL A 38 2.12 -0.35 -4.78
CA VAL A 38 2.70 -1.11 -3.65
C VAL A 38 4.22 -1.00 -3.58
N TYR A 39 4.91 -1.12 -4.72
CA TYR A 39 6.37 -1.02 -4.78
C TYR A 39 6.90 0.34 -4.31
N ALA A 40 6.19 1.42 -4.65
CA ALA A 40 6.54 2.78 -4.24
C ALA A 40 6.25 3.00 -2.76
N ILE A 41 5.06 2.60 -2.28
CA ILE A 41 4.68 2.68 -0.86
C ILE A 41 5.69 1.92 0.02
N HIS A 42 6.12 0.73 -0.40
CA HIS A 42 7.13 -0.06 0.29
C HIS A 42 8.52 0.60 0.37
N ARG A 43 8.77 1.65 -0.42
CA ARG A 43 10.02 2.42 -0.48
C ARG A 43 9.86 3.86 -0.04
N ASP A 44 8.68 4.24 0.40
CA ASP A 44 8.43 5.58 0.88
C ASP A 44 9.19 5.81 2.19
N SER A 45 10.02 6.86 2.23
CA SER A 45 10.82 7.20 3.40
C SER A 45 9.97 7.66 4.58
N ASP A 46 8.76 8.14 4.33
CA ASP A 46 7.84 8.60 5.38
C ASP A 46 7.31 7.42 6.21
N TYR A 47 7.22 6.22 5.61
CA TYR A 47 6.88 4.98 6.32
C TYR A 47 8.10 4.13 6.66
N TYR A 48 9.16 4.22 5.87
CA TYR A 48 10.37 3.42 6.00
C TYR A 48 11.63 4.28 5.89
N PRO A 49 12.11 4.91 6.99
CA PRO A 49 13.33 5.72 6.97
C PRO A 49 14.52 4.92 6.42
N ASN A 50 15.34 5.45 5.51
CA ASN A 50 16.36 4.65 4.79
C ASN A 50 15.78 3.39 4.10
N PRO A 51 14.85 3.55 3.14
CA PRO A 51 14.01 2.47 2.60
C PRO A 51 14.79 1.39 1.84
N ASP A 52 15.99 1.70 1.36
CA ASP A 52 16.84 0.76 0.62
C ASP A 52 17.64 -0.17 1.54
N ILE A 53 17.68 0.08 2.85
CA ILE A 53 18.34 -0.81 3.81
C ILE A 53 17.45 -2.04 4.08
N PHE A 54 18.06 -3.22 4.07
CA PHE A 54 17.40 -4.43 4.55
C PHE A 54 17.52 -4.48 6.07
N ASP A 55 16.39 -4.25 6.74
CA ASP A 55 16.32 -4.13 8.19
C ASP A 55 15.08 -4.91 8.70
N PRO A 56 15.28 -6.08 9.31
CA PRO A 56 14.21 -6.92 9.86
C PRO A 56 13.44 -6.28 11.02
N GLU A 57 14.06 -5.39 11.81
CA GLU A 57 13.46 -4.84 13.04
C GLU A 57 12.24 -3.96 12.77
N ARG A 58 12.07 -3.50 11.53
CA ARG A 58 10.88 -2.79 11.04
C ARG A 58 9.60 -3.61 11.11
N PHE A 59 9.73 -4.92 11.29
CA PHE A 59 8.62 -5.85 11.42
C PHE A 59 8.48 -6.39 12.85
N SER A 60 9.15 -5.76 13.83
CA SER A 60 8.81 -5.92 15.24
C SER A 60 7.38 -5.45 15.52
N GLU A 61 6.79 -5.91 16.62
CA GLU A 61 5.42 -5.55 17.01
C GLU A 61 5.26 -4.05 17.25
N GLU A 62 6.26 -3.41 17.86
CA GLU A 62 6.25 -1.97 18.11
C GLU A 62 6.29 -1.17 16.79
N ALA A 63 7.19 -1.52 15.88
CA ALA A 63 7.29 -0.86 14.57
C ALA A 63 6.05 -1.09 13.69
N LYS A 64 5.37 -2.23 13.83
CA LYS A 64 4.09 -2.48 13.16
C LYS A 64 2.97 -1.58 13.69
N ARG A 65 2.93 -1.32 15.00
CA ARG A 65 1.90 -0.49 15.64
C ARG A 65 1.99 0.98 15.26
N THR A 66 3.19 1.50 15.06
CA THR A 66 3.43 2.91 14.72
C THR A 66 3.29 3.19 13.22
N ARG A 67 3.51 2.19 12.37
CA ARG A 67 3.38 2.30 10.91
C ARG A 67 1.90 2.29 10.50
N HIS A 68 1.56 3.09 9.49
CA HIS A 68 0.24 3.06 8.87
C HIS A 68 -0.11 1.64 8.36
N SER A 69 -1.32 1.16 8.65
CA SER A 69 -1.74 -0.22 8.33
C SER A 69 -1.61 -0.56 6.83
N MET A 70 -1.89 0.42 5.96
CA MET A 70 -1.80 0.27 4.50
C MET A 70 -0.40 0.51 3.91
N ALA A 71 0.64 0.71 4.73
CA ALA A 71 2.00 0.90 4.23
C ALA A 71 2.73 -0.42 3.92
N TYR A 72 2.19 -1.57 4.33
CA TYR A 72 2.75 -2.90 4.04
C TYR A 72 1.69 -3.81 3.41
N LEU A 73 1.71 -3.94 2.08
CA LEU A 73 0.69 -4.64 1.29
C LEU A 73 1.28 -5.77 0.42
N PRO A 74 2.11 -6.68 0.96
CA PRO A 74 2.77 -7.72 0.16
C PRO A 74 1.80 -8.72 -0.48
N PHE A 75 0.58 -8.85 0.07
CA PHE A 75 -0.46 -9.79 -0.36
C PHE A 75 -1.79 -9.10 -0.67
N GLY A 76 -1.75 -7.77 -0.81
CA GLY A 76 -2.94 -6.94 -0.89
C GLY A 76 -3.72 -6.86 0.42
N ASP A 77 -4.90 -6.26 0.33
CA ASP A 77 -5.82 -6.07 1.45
C ASP A 77 -7.28 -6.14 0.96
N GLY A 78 -8.22 -6.33 1.88
CA GLY A 78 -9.65 -6.42 1.60
C GLY A 78 -10.10 -7.80 1.08
N PRO A 79 -11.35 -7.92 0.57
CA PRO A 79 -12.00 -9.21 0.28
C PRO A 79 -11.40 -10.00 -0.90
N LYS A 80 -10.38 -9.45 -1.58
CA LYS A 80 -9.68 -10.08 -2.70
C LYS A 80 -8.16 -10.07 -2.47
N ASN A 81 -7.73 -10.24 -1.23
CA ASN A 81 -6.33 -10.47 -0.89
C ASN A 81 -5.91 -11.93 -1.22
N CYS A 82 -4.62 -12.23 -1.13
CA CYS A 82 -4.09 -13.58 -1.36
C CYS A 82 -4.66 -14.59 -0.35
N ILE A 83 -4.96 -15.82 -0.81
CA ILE A 83 -5.43 -16.97 -0.02
C ILE A 83 -4.36 -18.04 -0.01
#